data_AF-M6CSL7-F1
#
_entry.id   AF-M6CSL7-F1
#
_cell.length_a   1.000
_cell.length_b   1.000
_cell.length_c   1.000
_cell.angle_alpha   90.00
_cell.angle_beta   90.00
_cell.angle_gamma   90.00
#
_symmetry.space_group_name_H-M   'P 1'
#
loop_
_entity.id
_entity.type
_entity.pdbx_description
1 polymer ?
#
loop_
_entity_poly.entity_id
_entity_poly.type
_entity_poly.pdbx_seq_one_letter_code
_entity_poly.pdbx_strand_id
1 'polypeptide(L)'
;MFERILTQTHHDGRMNRFLKTFYLLLLVYLLILGCGKTNHEDQREKDFKSRLLSIVTAAENGQNQNPNNDSYYVGGTITGLALSSNVIIQNNNSDLLTINLNGVFRFAKAYKNGASYSVTVLTQPNGKICTIPNGVGSISGTDVFSILITCQ
;
A
#
# COMPACT_ATOMS: atom_id res chain seq x y z
N MET A 1 26.89 7.59 -78.54
CA MET A 1 25.55 7.01 -78.74
C MET A 1 24.99 6.61 -77.37
N PHE A 2 24.83 7.59 -76.48
CA PHE A 2 24.57 7.39 -75.05
C PHE A 2 23.58 8.44 -74.50
N GLU A 3 22.76 9.01 -75.38
CA GLU A 3 21.91 10.19 -75.12
C GLU A 3 20.48 9.99 -75.68
N ARG A 4 19.98 8.74 -75.74
CA ARG A 4 18.60 8.44 -76.18
C ARG A 4 17.91 7.32 -75.39
N ILE A 5 18.07 7.31 -74.06
CA ILE A 5 17.22 6.49 -73.16
C ILE A 5 16.77 7.32 -71.95
N LEU A 6 16.34 8.56 -72.17
CA LEU A 6 15.70 9.40 -71.14
C LEU A 6 14.24 9.75 -71.46
N THR A 7 13.57 8.92 -72.26
CA THR A 7 12.16 9.16 -72.65
C THR A 7 11.34 7.87 -72.71
N GLN A 8 11.53 6.94 -71.75
CA GLN A 8 10.58 5.84 -71.60
C GLN A 8 10.58 5.16 -70.20
N THR A 9 10.34 5.94 -69.15
CA THR A 9 9.69 5.41 -67.93
C THR A 9 8.55 6.34 -67.51
N HIS A 10 7.69 6.65 -68.48
CA HIS A 10 6.35 7.18 -68.22
C HIS A 10 5.36 6.01 -68.26
N HIS A 11 5.61 5.01 -67.41
CA HIS A 11 4.60 4.06 -66.97
C HIS A 11 4.96 3.62 -65.54
N ASP A 12 3.95 3.61 -64.69
CA ASP A 12 3.96 3.09 -63.33
C ASP A 12 4.49 3.96 -62.19
N GLY A 13 3.92 5.18 -62.10
CA GLY A 13 3.60 5.82 -60.81
C GLY A 13 2.65 4.97 -59.91
N ARG A 14 2.32 3.75 -60.32
CA ARG A 14 1.62 2.72 -59.56
C ARG A 14 2.60 1.93 -58.67
N MET A 15 3.83 1.68 -59.12
CA MET A 15 4.81 0.85 -58.39
C MET A 15 5.34 1.55 -57.13
N ASN A 16 5.54 2.87 -57.17
CA ASN A 16 5.88 3.67 -55.98
C ASN A 16 4.72 3.69 -54.96
N ARG A 17 3.46 3.62 -55.43
CA ARG A 17 2.30 3.49 -54.53
C ARG A 17 2.22 2.12 -53.89
N PHE A 18 2.50 1.04 -54.64
CA PHE A 18 2.57 -0.33 -54.11
C PHE A 18 3.73 -0.51 -53.13
N LEU A 19 4.91 0.03 -53.44
CA LEU A 19 6.07 -0.05 -52.57
C LEU A 19 5.86 0.78 -51.28
N LYS A 20 5.26 1.96 -51.38
CA LYS A 20 4.85 2.76 -50.20
C LYS A 20 3.78 2.06 -49.36
N THR A 21 2.78 1.43 -49.99
CA THR A 21 1.76 0.67 -49.24
C THR A 21 2.33 -0.57 -48.60
N PHE A 22 3.22 -1.29 -49.27
CA PHE A 22 3.89 -2.46 -48.69
C PHE A 22 4.78 -2.06 -47.51
N TYR A 23 5.56 -0.98 -47.66
CA TYR A 23 6.39 -0.43 -46.58
C TYR A 23 5.55 0.07 -45.39
N LEU A 24 4.39 0.68 -45.65
CA LEU A 24 3.48 1.17 -44.62
C LEU A 24 2.77 0.02 -43.89
N LEU A 25 2.37 -1.04 -44.61
CA LEU A 25 1.81 -2.26 -44.03
C LEU A 25 2.87 -3.03 -43.20
N LEU A 26 4.12 -3.06 -43.65
CA LEU A 26 5.21 -3.71 -42.93
C LEU A 26 5.60 -2.90 -41.67
N LEU A 27 5.62 -1.57 -41.74
CA LEU A 27 5.77 -0.70 -40.57
C LEU A 27 4.63 -0.89 -39.57
N VAL A 28 3.37 -0.93 -40.04
CA VAL A 28 2.21 -1.20 -39.19
C VAL A 28 2.32 -2.58 -38.55
N TYR A 29 2.73 -3.62 -39.30
CA TYR A 29 2.95 -4.96 -38.75
C TYR A 29 4.06 -5.00 -37.69
N LEU A 30 5.17 -4.30 -37.92
CA LEU A 30 6.25 -4.15 -36.93
C LEU A 30 5.82 -3.36 -35.69
N LEU A 31 4.95 -2.35 -35.84
CA LEU A 31 4.35 -1.62 -34.72
C LEU A 31 3.39 -2.52 -33.91
N ILE A 32 2.64 -3.39 -34.59
CA ILE A 32 1.74 -4.36 -33.94
C ILE A 32 2.56 -5.44 -33.20
N LEU A 33 3.67 -5.91 -33.77
CA LEU A 33 4.61 -6.82 -33.10
C LEU A 33 5.39 -6.15 -31.96
N GLY A 34 5.68 -4.84 -32.09
CA GLY A 34 6.35 -4.01 -31.09
C GLY A 34 5.45 -3.58 -29.93
N CYS A 35 4.13 -3.78 -30.03
CA CYS A 35 3.23 -3.81 -28.90
C CYS A 35 3.40 -5.14 -28.15
N GLY A 36 4.62 -5.37 -27.66
CA GLY A 36 4.90 -6.42 -26.70
C GLY A 36 4.02 -6.16 -25.49
N LYS A 37 3.15 -7.14 -25.17
CA LYS A 37 2.27 -7.18 -23.99
C LYS A 37 2.96 -6.55 -22.78
N THR A 38 2.72 -5.28 -22.54
CA THR A 38 2.81 -4.77 -21.19
C THR A 38 1.62 -5.41 -20.49
N ASN A 39 1.89 -6.33 -19.57
CA ASN A 39 0.90 -6.88 -18.63
C ASN A 39 0.47 -5.76 -17.67
N HIS A 40 -0.10 -4.70 -18.23
CA HIS A 40 -0.44 -3.45 -17.56
C HIS A 40 -1.82 -2.95 -17.99
N GLU A 41 -2.57 -3.75 -18.74
CA GLU A 41 -4.02 -3.73 -18.68
C GLU A 41 -4.42 -4.72 -17.58
N ASP A 42 -5.24 -4.22 -16.65
CA ASP A 42 -5.91 -4.93 -15.56
C ASP A 42 -5.34 -4.90 -14.12
N GLN A 43 -4.33 -4.14 -13.70
CA GLN A 43 -4.10 -4.06 -12.23
C GLN A 43 -5.21 -3.25 -11.52
N ARG A 44 -5.68 -2.15 -12.14
CA ARG A 44 -6.86 -1.40 -11.65
C ARG A 44 -8.17 -2.09 -11.94
N GLU A 45 -8.29 -2.83 -13.05
CA GLU A 45 -9.53 -3.53 -13.37
C GLU A 45 -9.62 -4.89 -12.66
N LYS A 46 -8.52 -5.59 -12.37
CA LYS A 46 -8.51 -6.72 -11.42
C LYS A 46 -8.69 -6.24 -9.99
N ASP A 47 -8.14 -5.09 -9.60
CA ASP A 47 -8.46 -4.49 -8.29
C ASP A 47 -9.93 -4.09 -8.21
N PHE A 48 -10.46 -3.42 -9.23
CA PHE A 48 -11.87 -3.04 -9.28
C PHE A 48 -12.79 -4.26 -9.37
N LYS A 49 -12.49 -5.26 -10.21
CA LYS A 49 -13.23 -6.53 -10.30
C LYS A 49 -13.12 -7.33 -9.01
N SER A 50 -11.95 -7.39 -8.36
CA SER A 50 -11.78 -8.07 -7.06
C SER A 50 -12.58 -7.37 -5.97
N ARG A 51 -12.59 -6.03 -5.96
CA ARG A 51 -13.42 -5.23 -5.05
C ARG A 51 -14.91 -5.34 -5.36
N LEU A 52 -15.29 -5.46 -6.63
CA LEU A 52 -16.69 -5.65 -7.05
C LEU A 52 -17.17 -7.05 -6.67
N LEU A 53 -16.34 -8.08 -6.88
CA LEU A 53 -16.65 -9.46 -6.58
C LEU A 53 -16.81 -9.68 -5.07
N SER A 54 -15.96 -9.07 -4.24
CA SER A 54 -16.13 -9.10 -2.78
C SER A 54 -17.42 -8.45 -2.29
N ILE A 55 -17.89 -7.39 -2.96
CA ILE A 55 -19.15 -6.71 -2.63
C ILE A 55 -20.35 -7.58 -3.04
N VAL A 56 -20.29 -8.21 -4.21
CA VAL A 56 -21.37 -9.08 -4.72
C VAL A 56 -21.51 -10.36 -3.89
N THR A 57 -20.40 -10.92 -3.40
CA THR A 57 -20.43 -12.10 -2.51
C THR A 57 -20.88 -11.77 -1.07
N ALA A 58 -20.71 -10.53 -0.61
CA ALA A 58 -21.14 -10.09 0.72
C ALA A 58 -22.66 -9.90 0.89
N ALA A 59 -23.46 -10.13 -0.16
CA ALA A 59 -24.93 -10.05 -0.09
C ALA A 59 -25.57 -11.18 0.75
N GLU A 60 -24.79 -12.17 1.20
CA GLU A 60 -25.25 -13.20 2.16
C GLU A 60 -24.67 -13.01 3.57
N ASN A 61 -23.65 -12.17 3.78
CA ASN A 61 -23.12 -11.76 5.08
C ASN A 61 -22.40 -10.40 4.97
N GLY A 62 -23.00 -9.32 5.50
CA GLY A 62 -22.57 -7.93 5.30
C GLY A 62 -21.23 -7.53 5.93
N GLN A 63 -20.11 -7.88 5.32
CA GLN A 63 -18.79 -7.28 5.58
C GLN A 63 -18.12 -6.91 4.25
N ASN A 64 -18.19 -5.63 3.90
CA ASN A 64 -17.43 -5.01 2.82
C ASN A 64 -16.05 -4.62 3.38
N GLN A 65 -15.09 -5.55 3.37
CA GLN A 65 -13.73 -5.24 3.77
C GLN A 65 -12.75 -5.69 2.69
N ASN A 66 -12.07 -4.70 2.09
CA ASN A 66 -10.79 -4.95 1.45
C ASN A 66 -9.82 -5.37 2.58
N PRO A 67 -9.39 -6.63 2.65
CA PRO A 67 -8.68 -7.18 3.82
C PRO A 67 -7.31 -6.52 4.10
N ASN A 68 -6.91 -5.52 3.30
CA ASN A 68 -5.62 -4.87 3.35
C ASN A 68 -5.67 -3.33 3.51
N ASN A 69 -6.84 -2.73 3.74
CA ASN A 69 -6.94 -1.27 3.95
C ASN A 69 -7.52 -0.84 5.31
N ASP A 70 -7.74 -1.79 6.21
CA ASP A 70 -8.12 -1.45 7.58
C ASP A 70 -6.88 -1.03 8.37
N SER A 71 -7.03 0.07 9.10
CA SER A 71 -6.00 0.60 9.98
C SER A 71 -6.46 0.46 11.42
N TYR A 72 -5.59 -0.12 12.25
CA TYR A 72 -5.84 -0.47 13.63
C TYR A 72 -4.91 0.31 14.55
N TYR A 73 -5.37 0.56 15.77
CA TYR A 73 -4.64 1.29 16.79
C TYR A 73 -4.06 0.36 17.86
N VAL A 74 -2.99 0.83 18.48
CA VAL A 74 -2.35 0.18 19.62
C VAL A 74 -2.53 1.07 20.85
N GLY A 75 -2.88 0.48 21.98
CA GLY A 75 -3.18 1.16 23.22
C GLY A 75 -3.35 0.18 24.37
N GLY A 76 -3.81 0.68 25.50
CA GLY A 76 -3.84 -0.10 26.72
C GLY A 76 -4.31 0.68 27.93
N THR A 77 -4.00 0.17 29.11
CA THR A 77 -4.27 0.82 30.38
C THR A 77 -2.97 1.01 31.16
N ILE A 78 -2.82 2.18 31.78
CA ILE A 78 -1.76 2.48 32.74
C ILE A 78 -2.32 2.62 34.15
N THR A 79 -1.62 2.04 35.13
CA THR A 79 -1.95 2.14 36.55
C THR A 79 -0.69 2.41 37.40
N GLY A 80 -0.89 2.96 38.60
CA GLY A 80 0.17 3.21 39.58
C GLY A 80 1.04 4.44 39.32
N LEU A 81 0.73 5.25 38.29
CA LEU A 81 1.41 6.51 38.03
C LEU A 81 1.07 7.53 39.14
N ALA A 82 2.09 8.15 39.72
CA ALA A 82 1.92 9.16 40.76
C ALA A 82 1.29 10.45 40.19
N LEU A 83 0.54 11.17 41.04
CA LEU A 83 0.02 12.50 40.68
C LEU A 83 1.18 13.45 40.33
N SER A 84 0.97 14.29 39.32
CA SER A 84 1.97 15.24 38.82
C SER A 84 3.27 14.60 38.29
N SER A 85 3.26 13.30 37.99
CA SER A 85 4.34 12.60 37.30
C SER A 85 3.95 12.29 35.85
N ASN A 86 4.94 12.01 35.02
CA ASN A 86 4.72 11.55 33.65
C ASN A 86 5.60 10.35 33.31
N VAL A 87 5.13 9.54 32.38
CA VAL A 87 5.91 8.49 31.73
C VAL A 87 5.87 8.75 30.23
N ILE A 88 6.97 8.48 29.53
CA ILE A 88 7.00 8.51 28.07
C ILE A 88 7.14 7.07 27.60
N ILE A 89 6.19 6.62 26.80
CA ILE A 89 6.22 5.31 26.15
C ILE A 89 6.37 5.50 24.65
N GLN A 90 6.89 4.48 23.98
CA GLN A 90 7.05 4.47 22.54
C GLN A 90 6.59 3.15 21.95
N ASN A 91 5.96 3.19 20.78
CA ASN A 91 5.70 2.02 19.96
C ASN A 91 6.64 2.01 18.75
N ASN A 92 7.27 0.86 18.50
CA ASN A 92 8.15 0.63 17.35
C ASN A 92 9.20 1.75 17.14
N ASN A 93 9.78 2.25 18.24
CA ASN A 93 10.82 3.28 18.27
C ASN A 93 10.50 4.58 17.48
N SER A 94 9.22 4.87 17.20
CA SER A 94 8.83 5.99 16.34
C SER A 94 7.58 6.73 16.79
N ASP A 95 6.65 6.05 17.44
CA ASP A 95 5.36 6.61 17.86
C ASP A 95 5.38 6.85 19.37
N LEU A 96 5.61 8.10 19.76
CA LEU A 96 5.79 8.52 21.14
C LEU A 96 4.47 8.94 21.78
N LEU A 97 4.28 8.57 23.04
CA LEU A 97 3.14 9.01 23.83
C LEU A 97 3.59 9.36 25.26
N THR A 98 3.32 10.60 25.65
CA THR A 98 3.48 11.06 27.04
C THR A 98 2.18 10.82 27.79
N ILE A 99 2.25 10.17 28.94
CA ILE A 99 1.10 9.87 29.80
C ILE A 99 1.32 10.49 31.17
N ASN A 100 0.35 11.27 31.63
CA ASN A 100 0.38 12.03 32.90
C ASN A 100 -0.76 11.66 33.86
N LEU A 101 -1.60 10.69 33.50
CA LEU A 101 -2.72 10.22 34.31
C LEU A 101 -2.92 8.71 34.13
N ASN A 102 -3.37 8.04 35.18
CA ASN A 102 -3.80 6.65 35.11
C ASN A 102 -5.07 6.50 34.24
N GLY A 103 -5.24 5.35 33.60
CA GLY A 103 -6.39 5.05 32.75
C GLY A 103 -6.01 4.53 31.37
N VAL A 104 -6.97 4.61 30.44
CA VAL A 104 -6.78 4.15 29.07
C VAL A 104 -5.92 5.11 28.26
N PHE A 105 -5.06 4.56 27.42
CA PHE A 105 -4.21 5.29 26.49
C PHE A 105 -4.27 4.64 25.10
N ARG A 106 -3.95 5.43 24.07
CA ARG A 106 -3.86 4.97 22.69
C ARG A 106 -2.79 5.78 21.95
N PHE A 107 -1.96 5.10 21.19
CA PHE A 107 -1.00 5.72 20.29
C PHE A 107 -1.68 6.39 19.10
N ALA A 108 -1.11 7.48 18.59
CA ALA A 108 -1.72 8.28 17.53
C ALA A 108 -1.65 7.61 16.15
N LYS A 109 -0.57 6.85 15.88
CA LYS A 109 -0.38 6.19 14.60
C LYS A 109 -1.30 4.98 14.47
N ALA A 110 -1.91 4.84 13.31
CA ALA A 110 -2.62 3.64 12.92
C ALA A 110 -1.70 2.72 12.10
N TYR A 111 -1.93 1.41 12.21
CA TYR A 111 -1.09 0.37 11.63
C TYR A 111 -1.97 -0.61 10.84
N LYS A 112 -1.42 -1.21 9.79
CA LYS A 112 -2.15 -2.20 8.98
C LYS A 112 -2.33 -3.52 9.72
N ASN A 113 -3.29 -4.33 9.27
CA ASN A 113 -3.39 -5.73 9.68
C ASN A 113 -2.03 -6.45 9.49
N GLY A 114 -1.66 -7.32 10.44
CA GLY A 114 -0.39 -8.06 10.42
C GLY A 114 0.84 -7.25 10.81
N ALA A 115 0.73 -5.93 11.01
CA ALA A 115 1.86 -5.14 11.50
C ALA A 115 2.23 -5.54 12.94
N SER A 116 3.54 -5.65 13.20
CA SER A 116 4.05 -5.85 14.56
C SER A 116 4.03 -4.56 15.37
N TYR A 117 3.88 -4.68 16.68
CA TYR A 117 4.04 -3.59 17.64
C TYR A 117 5.03 -4.00 18.74
N SER A 118 5.74 -3.00 19.27
CA SER A 118 6.70 -3.15 20.36
C SER A 118 6.68 -1.88 21.19
N VAL A 119 5.88 -1.94 22.26
CA VAL A 119 5.69 -0.86 23.22
C VAL A 119 6.71 -0.98 24.33
N THR A 120 7.49 0.08 24.52
CA THR A 120 8.55 0.17 25.54
C THR A 120 8.42 1.47 26.33
N VAL A 121 8.90 1.46 27.57
CA VAL A 121 9.06 2.70 28.34
C VAL A 121 10.32 3.40 27.85
N LEU A 122 10.16 4.60 27.30
CA LEU A 122 11.27 5.45 26.87
C LEU A 122 11.83 6.25 28.06
N THR A 123 10.93 6.84 28.87
CA THR A 123 11.31 7.63 30.05
C THR A 123 10.46 7.18 31.23
N GLN A 124 11.12 6.73 32.30
CA GLN A 124 10.48 6.37 33.56
C GLN A 124 9.98 7.61 34.31
N PRO A 125 8.86 7.52 35.04
CA PRO A 125 8.44 8.57 35.96
C PRO A 125 9.42 8.74 37.12
N ASN A 126 9.45 9.94 37.70
CA ASN A 126 10.27 10.19 38.89
C ASN A 126 9.81 9.31 40.07
N GLY A 127 10.75 8.57 40.64
CA GLY A 127 10.54 7.78 41.87
C GLY A 127 9.72 6.50 41.72
N LYS A 128 9.45 6.04 40.48
CA LYS A 128 8.73 4.79 40.20
C LYS A 128 9.33 4.06 39.00
N ILE A 129 9.04 2.77 38.88
CA ILE A 129 9.38 1.98 37.69
C ILE A 129 8.09 1.45 37.06
N CYS A 130 7.85 1.85 35.82
CA CYS A 130 6.81 1.30 34.96
C CYS A 130 7.33 0.08 34.20
N THR A 131 6.52 -0.97 34.16
CA THR A 131 6.79 -2.22 33.44
C THR A 131 5.65 -2.56 32.49
N ILE A 132 5.97 -3.28 31.41
CA ILE A 132 5.02 -3.63 30.33
C ILE A 132 5.17 -5.12 30.01
N PRO A 133 4.44 -6.04 30.69
CA PRO A 133 4.60 -7.47 30.51
C PRO A 133 4.17 -7.97 29.12
N ASN A 134 3.25 -7.28 28.45
CA ASN A 134 2.67 -7.67 27.17
C ASN A 134 2.81 -6.57 26.09
N GLY A 135 3.97 -5.91 26.06
CA GLY A 135 4.25 -4.80 25.14
C GLY A 135 4.52 -5.18 23.69
N VAL A 136 4.66 -6.47 23.36
CA VAL A 136 5.05 -6.92 22.01
C VAL A 136 3.98 -7.84 21.43
N GLY A 137 3.73 -7.72 20.12
CA GLY A 137 2.81 -8.59 19.41
C GLY A 137 2.56 -8.16 17.96
N SER A 138 1.45 -8.64 17.38
CA SER A 138 1.02 -8.30 16.04
C SER A 138 -0.48 -8.02 15.98
N ILE A 139 -0.87 -7.09 15.11
CA ILE A 139 -2.27 -6.76 14.86
C ILE A 139 -2.94 -7.88 14.05
N SER A 140 -4.12 -8.31 14.51
CA SER A 140 -4.86 -9.44 13.93
C SER A 140 -6.31 -9.05 13.65
N GLY A 141 -6.50 -8.09 12.74
CA GLY A 141 -7.83 -7.68 12.27
C GLY A 141 -8.66 -6.85 13.26
N THR A 142 -8.07 -6.38 14.37
CA THR A 142 -8.73 -5.53 15.37
C THR A 142 -7.73 -4.64 16.11
N ASP A 143 -8.23 -3.59 16.76
CA ASP A 143 -7.44 -2.71 17.63
C ASP A 143 -6.86 -3.49 18.81
N VAL A 144 -5.62 -3.15 19.18
CA VAL A 144 -4.92 -3.73 20.32
C VAL A 144 -5.04 -2.77 21.50
N PHE A 145 -5.99 -3.01 22.40
CA PHE A 145 -6.14 -2.24 23.66
C PHE A 145 -5.80 -3.04 24.92
N SER A 146 -5.13 -4.18 24.76
CA SER A 146 -4.82 -5.10 25.85
C SER A 146 -3.49 -4.83 26.56
N ILE A 147 -2.73 -3.82 26.14
CA ILE A 147 -1.42 -3.52 26.76
C ILE A 147 -1.62 -3.03 28.19
N LEU A 148 -0.90 -3.65 29.12
CA LEU A 148 -0.93 -3.25 30.53
C LEU A 148 0.39 -2.58 30.90
N ILE A 149 0.30 -1.42 31.54
CA ILE A 149 1.44 -0.72 32.11
C ILE A 149 1.19 -0.55 33.60
N THR A 150 2.13 -1.04 34.43
CA THR A 150 2.05 -0.90 35.89
C THR A 150 3.29 -0.19 36.39
N CYS A 151 3.08 0.93 37.09
CA CYS A 151 4.13 1.74 37.70
C CYS A 151 4.13 1.57 39.22
N GLN A 152 5.20 1.03 39.78
CA GLN A 152 5.35 0.78 41.22
C GLN A 152 6.52 1.55 41.81
#